data_AF-A0A7S2NKY3-F1
#
_entry.id   AF-A0A7S2NKY3-F1
#
_cell.length_a   1.000
_cell.length_b   1.000
_cell.length_c   1.000
_cell.angle_alpha   90.00
_cell.angle_beta   90.00
_cell.angle_gamma   90.00
#
_symmetry.space_group_name_H-M   'P 1'
#
loop_
_entity.id
_entity.type
_entity.pdbx_description
1 polymer ?
#
loop_
_entity_poly.entity_id
_entity_poly.type
_entity_poly.pdbx_seq_one_letter_code
_entity_poly.pdbx_strand_id
1 'polypeptide(L)'
;ICELGCKHGHDVAKLRHILLARHAMMYWQTYDAFARVSMSIGVNQLLLATSYYIIGYIMVEVGSRASATYGVILLTVMAETLTRLDMSLSLAQLRFLQILLL
;
A
#
# COMPACT_ATOMS: atom_id res chain seq x y z
N ILE A 1 27.53 4.49 -3.05
CA ILE A 1 26.74 4.33 -1.80
C ILE A 1 26.73 5.70 -1.13
N CYS A 2 25.88 6.60 -1.63
CA CYS A 2 25.74 7.99 -1.16
C CYS A 2 24.28 8.25 -0.76
N GLU A 3 23.59 7.20 -0.30
CA GLU A 3 22.13 7.21 -0.09
C GLU A 3 21.75 7.29 1.40
N LEU A 4 22.72 7.12 2.31
CA LEU A 4 22.50 7.32 3.74
C LEU A 4 23.18 8.62 4.13
N GLY A 5 22.41 9.70 4.28
CA GLY A 5 22.87 11.06 4.63
C GLY A 5 23.52 11.22 6.01
N CYS A 6 24.24 10.20 6.50
CA CYS A 6 24.98 10.22 7.74
C CYS A 6 26.46 10.48 7.46
N LYS A 7 27.02 11.55 8.04
CA LYS A 7 28.45 11.91 7.94
C LYS A 7 29.43 10.80 8.40
N HIS A 8 28.96 9.81 9.15
CA HIS A 8 29.72 8.64 9.63
C HIS A 8 29.31 7.31 8.97
N GLY A 9 28.41 7.32 7.99
CA GLY A 9 27.77 6.11 7.45
C GLY A 9 28.74 5.12 6.79
N HIS A 10 29.91 5.58 6.35
CA HIS A 10 30.86 4.74 5.62
C HIS A 10 31.63 3.77 6.52
N ASP A 11 31.93 4.17 7.77
CA ASP A 11 32.58 3.28 8.74
C ASP A 11 31.57 2.35 9.39
N VAL A 12 30.36 2.86 9.66
CA VAL A 12 29.25 2.08 10.23
C VAL A 12 28.83 0.96 9.25
N ALA A 13 28.75 1.24 7.95
CA ALA A 13 28.38 0.23 6.94
C ALA A 13 29.37 -0.95 6.83
N LYS A 14 30.60 -0.82 7.34
CA LYS A 14 31.63 -1.87 7.33
C LYS A 14 31.57 -2.79 8.55
N LEU A 15 30.76 -2.49 9.56
CA LEU A 15 30.69 -3.35 10.75
C LEU A 15 30.13 -4.72 10.37
N ARG A 16 30.74 -5.77 10.91
CA ARG A 16 30.43 -7.17 10.61
C ARG A 16 28.94 -7.49 10.77
N HIS A 17 28.29 -6.97 11.79
CA HIS A 17 26.88 -7.24 12.06
C HIS A 17 25.94 -6.59 11.01
N ILE A 18 26.31 -5.42 10.46
CA ILE A 18 25.56 -4.76 9.40
C ILE A 18 25.72 -5.53 8.08
N LEU A 19 26.92 -6.01 7.77
CA LEU A 19 27.17 -6.85 6.60
C LEU A 19 26.39 -8.16 6.66
N LEU A 20 26.36 -8.82 7.83
CA LEU A 20 25.60 -10.05 8.04
C LEU A 20 24.09 -9.81 7.87
N ALA A 21 23.56 -8.74 8.47
CA ALA A 21 22.16 -8.36 8.33
C ALA A 21 21.79 -8.05 6.87
N ARG A 22 22.66 -7.33 6.15
CA ARG A 22 22.45 -7.00 4.74
C ARG A 22 22.47 -8.23 3.83
N HIS A 23 23.38 -9.18 4.11
CA HIS A 23 23.43 -10.43 3.37
C HIS A 23 22.17 -11.28 3.62
N ALA A 24 21.67 -11.32 4.86
CA ALA A 24 20.40 -11.96 5.17
C ALA A 24 19.22 -11.27 4.47
N MET A 25 19.17 -9.93 4.47
CA MET A 25 18.08 -9.15 3.84
C MET A 25 17.96 -9.39 2.33
N MET A 26 19.06 -9.68 1.60
CA MET A 26 18.98 -9.98 0.16
C MET A 26 18.07 -11.17 -0.14
N TYR A 27 18.05 -12.19 0.71
CA TYR A 27 17.17 -13.35 0.53
C TYR A 27 15.70 -13.05 0.87
N TRP A 28 15.45 -12.03 1.68
CA TRP A 28 14.11 -11.63 2.13
C TRP A 28 13.46 -10.55 1.28
N GLN A 29 14.22 -9.86 0.41
CA GLN A 29 13.70 -8.77 -0.42
C GLN A 29 12.55 -9.22 -1.34
N THR A 30 12.63 -10.40 -1.92
CA THR A 30 11.54 -10.94 -2.78
C THR A 30 10.29 -11.26 -1.98
N TYR A 31 10.44 -11.79 -0.77
CA TYR A 31 9.31 -12.05 0.13
C TYR A 31 8.65 -10.76 0.60
N ASP A 32 9.43 -9.74 0.97
CA ASP A 32 8.92 -8.41 1.33
C ASP A 32 8.18 -7.75 0.16
N ALA A 33 8.74 -7.83 -1.05
CA ALA A 33 8.09 -7.32 -2.25
C ALA A 33 6.76 -8.04 -2.54
N PHE A 34 6.72 -9.37 -2.46
CA PHE A 34 5.50 -10.14 -2.63
C PHE A 34 4.46 -9.81 -1.57
N ALA A 35 4.86 -9.74 -0.30
CA ALA A 35 3.98 -9.39 0.81
C ALA A 35 3.35 -8.01 0.59
N ARG A 36 4.14 -7.00 0.19
CA ARG A 36 3.65 -5.64 -0.08
C ARG A 36 2.63 -5.62 -1.22
N VAL A 37 2.90 -6.32 -2.32
CA VAL A 37 1.94 -6.43 -3.44
C VAL A 37 0.66 -7.16 -3.02
N SER A 38 0.78 -8.28 -2.30
CA SER A 38 -0.38 -9.08 -1.85
C SER A 38 -1.26 -8.30 -0.87
N MET A 39 -0.68 -7.53 0.05
CA MET A 39 -1.42 -6.66 0.96
C MET A 39 -2.13 -5.55 0.21
N SER A 40 -1.44 -4.86 -0.71
CA SER A 40 -2.06 -3.80 -1.52
C SER A 40 -3.26 -4.32 -2.32
N ILE A 41 -3.18 -5.51 -2.91
CA ILE A 41 -4.31 -6.14 -3.62
C ILE A 41 -5.44 -6.48 -2.64
N GLY A 42 -5.12 -7.13 -1.51
CA GLY A 42 -6.11 -7.55 -0.52
C GLY A 42 -6.85 -6.37 0.12
N VAL A 43 -6.14 -5.28 0.42
CA VAL A 43 -6.75 -4.08 1.00
C VAL A 43 -7.66 -3.38 0.00
N ASN A 44 -7.29 -3.30 -1.28
CA ASN A 44 -8.18 -2.77 -2.31
C ASN A 44 -9.51 -3.56 -2.38
N GLN A 45 -9.44 -4.90 -2.37
CA GLN A 45 -10.65 -5.73 -2.39
C GLN A 45 -11.48 -5.60 -1.10
N LEU A 46 -10.83 -5.48 0.05
CA LEU A 46 -11.51 -5.24 1.32
C LEU A 46 -12.23 -3.88 1.34
N LEU A 47 -11.60 -2.83 0.81
CA LEU A 47 -12.17 -1.48 0.72
C LEU A 47 -13.37 -1.46 -0.24
N LEU A 48 -13.29 -2.18 -1.37
CA LEU A 48 -14.42 -2.37 -2.28
C LEU A 48 -15.58 -3.12 -1.62
N ALA A 49 -15.32 -4.24 -0.94
CA ALA A 49 -16.36 -4.97 -0.22
C ALA A 49 -17.02 -4.09 0.86
N THR A 50 -16.22 -3.28 1.56
CA THR A 50 -16.70 -2.37 2.59
C THR A 50 -17.53 -1.23 2.00
N SER A 51 -17.15 -0.69 0.84
CA SER A 51 -17.92 0.36 0.18
C SER A 51 -19.29 -0.14 -0.30
N TYR A 52 -19.36 -1.37 -0.84
CA TYR A 52 -20.64 -2.03 -1.15
C TYR A 52 -21.49 -2.29 0.10
N TYR A 53 -20.88 -2.71 1.21
CA TYR A 53 -21.58 -2.88 2.47
C TYR A 53 -22.17 -1.56 2.98
N ILE A 54 -21.42 -0.45 2.93
CA ILE A 54 -21.89 0.88 3.32
C ILE A 54 -23.08 1.31 2.45
N ILE A 55 -23.02 1.08 1.13
CA ILE A 55 -24.14 1.38 0.24
C ILE A 55 -25.35 0.55 0.65
N GLY A 56 -25.21 -0.77 0.83
CA GLY A 56 -26.31 -1.65 1.24
C GLY A 56 -26.93 -1.22 2.57
N TYR A 57 -26.12 -1.09 3.62
CA TYR A 57 -26.63 -0.83 4.97
C TYR A 57 -27.05 0.63 5.17
N ILE A 58 -26.16 1.59 4.90
CA ILE A 58 -26.41 3.00 5.23
C ILE A 58 -27.40 3.64 4.23
N MET A 59 -27.34 3.27 2.95
CA MET A 59 -28.26 3.84 1.96
C MET A 59 -29.66 3.20 2.05
N VAL A 60 -29.75 1.87 2.22
CA VAL A 60 -31.03 1.15 2.17
C VAL A 60 -31.71 1.10 3.53
N GLU A 61 -31.01 0.74 4.61
CA GLU A 61 -31.64 0.57 5.93
C GLU A 61 -31.78 1.90 6.69
N VAL A 62 -30.73 2.71 6.72
CA VAL A 62 -30.71 3.98 7.46
C VAL A 62 -31.34 5.14 6.64
N GLY A 63 -31.39 5.01 5.32
CA GLY A 63 -31.95 6.01 4.41
C GLY A 63 -31.10 7.29 4.27
N SER A 64 -29.92 7.35 4.89
CA SER A 64 -29.02 8.52 4.81
C SER A 64 -28.11 8.44 3.59
N ARG A 65 -28.58 9.01 2.48
CA ARG A 65 -27.82 9.04 1.21
C ARG A 65 -26.52 9.81 1.32
N ALA A 66 -26.50 10.92 2.07
CA ALA A 66 -25.33 11.76 2.23
C ALA A 66 -24.21 11.02 2.98
N SER A 67 -24.53 10.35 4.09
CA SER A 67 -23.54 9.60 4.86
C SER A 67 -22.94 8.44 4.05
N ALA A 68 -23.77 7.75 3.26
CA ALA A 68 -23.31 6.66 2.38
C ALA A 68 -22.34 7.17 1.30
N THR A 69 -22.64 8.29 0.63
CA THR A 69 -21.76 8.84 -0.42
C THR A 69 -20.43 9.34 0.15
N TYR A 70 -20.44 10.04 1.28
CA TYR A 70 -19.20 10.47 1.93
C TYR A 70 -18.34 9.28 2.39
N GLY A 71 -18.96 8.22 2.91
CA GLY A 71 -18.27 6.99 3.29
C GLY A 71 -17.57 6.32 2.12
N VAL A 72 -18.25 6.18 0.99
CA VAL A 72 -17.66 5.61 -0.23
C VAL A 72 -16.52 6.48 -0.76
N ILE A 73 -16.71 7.81 -0.84
CA ILE A 73 -15.65 8.74 -1.30
C ILE A 73 -14.40 8.61 -0.42
N LEU A 74 -14.57 8.56 0.90
CA LEU A 74 -13.46 8.43 1.84
C LEU A 74 -12.69 7.12 1.65
N LEU A 75 -13.40 6.00 1.50
CA LEU A 75 -12.76 4.69 1.27
C LEU A 75 -12.03 4.64 -0.08
N THR A 76 -12.58 5.25 -1.13
CA THR A 76 -11.92 5.34 -2.44
C THR A 76 -10.64 6.18 -2.38
N VAL A 77 -10.68 7.34 -1.72
CA VAL A 77 -9.48 8.18 -1.53
C VAL A 77 -8.43 7.44 -0.70
N MET A 78 -8.84 6.70 0.33
CA MET A 78 -7.94 5.89 1.14
C MET A 78 -7.28 4.76 0.32
N ALA A 79 -8.02 4.12 -0.58
CA ALA A 79 -7.48 3.10 -1.48
C ALA A 79 -6.41 3.68 -2.41
N GLU A 80 -6.66 4.87 -2.97
CA GLU A 80 -5.69 5.54 -3.85
C GLU A 80 -4.42 5.98 -3.11
N THR A 81 -4.55 6.49 -1.88
CA THR A 81 -3.38 6.91 -1.09
C THR A 81 -2.55 5.71 -0.65
N LEU A 82 -3.17 4.60 -0.23
CA LEU A 82 -2.45 3.36 0.11
C LEU A 82 -1.71 2.81 -1.11
N THR A 83 -2.38 2.75 -2.26
CA THR A 83 -1.77 2.26 -3.50
C THR A 83 -0.56 3.12 -3.92
N ARG A 84 -0.64 4.44 -3.74
CA ARG A 84 0.50 5.36 -4.01
C ARG A 84 1.64 5.21 -3.02
N LEU A 85 1.35 4.87 -1.76
CA LEU A 85 2.35 4.72 -0.70
C LEU A 85 3.08 3.38 -0.79
N ASP A 86 2.35 2.29 -0.97
CA ASP A 86 2.92 0.93 -1.05
C ASP A 86 3.65 0.68 -2.37
N MET A 87 3.13 1.26 -3.44
CA MET A 87 3.69 1.14 -4.78
C MET A 87 4.14 2.53 -5.23
N SER A 88 5.44 2.79 -5.13
CA SER A 88 6.10 3.93 -5.81
C SER A 88 6.14 3.72 -7.34
N LEU A 89 5.04 3.26 -7.92
CA LEU A 89 4.94 2.88 -9.32
C LEU A 89 4.68 4.11 -10.19
N SER A 90 5.18 4.04 -11.42
CA SER A 90 4.88 5.00 -12.48
C SER A 90 3.37 5.10 -12.69
N LEU A 91 2.87 6.31 -12.95
CA LEU A 91 1.44 6.60 -13.14
C LEU A 91 0.76 5.67 -14.16
N ALA A 92 1.49 5.19 -15.17
CA ALA A 92 0.98 4.25 -16.17
C ALA A 92 0.68 2.86 -15.58
N GLN A 93 1.51 2.37 -14.67
CA GLN A 93 1.31 1.07 -14.03
C GLN A 93 0.19 1.13 -12.99
N LEU A 94 0.02 2.28 -12.33
CA LEU A 94 -1.08 2.54 -11.40
C LEU A 94 -2.44 2.48 -12.11
N ARG A 95 -2.52 3.02 -13.34
CA ARG A 95 -3.72 2.92 -14.18
C ARG A 95 -4.03 1.50 -14.62
N PHE A 96 -3.00 0.71 -14.96
CA PHE A 96 -3.18 -0.70 -15.30
C PHE A 96 -3.70 -1.51 -14.10
N LEU A 97 -3.17 -1.21 -12.91
CA LEU A 97 -3.54 -1.89 -11.67
C LEU A 97 -4.97 -1.51 -11.21
N GLN A 98 -5.35 -0.23 -11.38
CA GLN A 98 -6.74 0.21 -11.20
C GLN A 98 -7.71 -0.51 -12.15
N ILE A 99 -7.35 -0.72 -13.41
CA ILE A 99 -8.21 -1.45 -14.37
C ILE A 99 -8.31 -2.95 -14.01
N LEU A 100 -7.26 -3.53 -13.44
CA LEU A 100 -7.24 -4.94 -13.05
C LEU A 100 -8.04 -5.21 -11.75
N LEU A 101 -8.08 -4.23 -10.84
CA LEU A 101 -8.72 -4.35 -9.52
C LEU A 101 -10.16 -3.79 -9.47
N LEU A 102 -10.62 -3.12 -10.53
CA LEU A 102 -11.98 -2.58 -10.67
C LEU A 102 -12.86 -3.55 -11.46
#